data_AF-D1C0R7-F1
#
_entry.id   AF-D1C0R7-F1
#
_cell.length_a   1.000
_cell.length_b   1.000
_cell.length_c   1.000
_cell.angle_alpha   90.00
_cell.angle_beta   90.00
_cell.angle_gamma   90.00
#
_symmetry.space_group_name_H-M   'P 1'
#
loop_
_entity.id
_entity.type
_entity.pdbx_description
1 polymer ?
#
loop_
_entity_poly.entity_id
_entity_poly.type
_entity_poly.pdbx_seq_one_letter_code
_entity_poly.pdbx_strand_id
1 'polypeptide(L)'
;MTVSYDEASAQMSAMTDLAIRATVGEMRAAAYVIAHEARAGVPTAARVYLEPSDQGDWLYVVGWADANGKNSGQEPSEDAQNAAAHLYLPHIGREPDASAVPGLWQIERRPERYALDVARVLGEYVPPVVAEVLTVRDPDGYTQAELTVLGTIPLPGTVAEFSVDPGAGYDWEAWTEHRDALRPRLLDALADPPGGKYVEGRKDRDWLDGSPYAPQAAR
;
A
#
# COMPACT_ATOMS: atom_id res chain seq x y z
N MET A 1 19.54 -14.60 -18.94
CA MET A 1 20.60 -14.26 -17.98
C MET A 1 20.41 -15.11 -16.74
N THR A 2 21.46 -15.74 -16.23
CA THR A 2 21.47 -16.43 -14.93
C THR A 2 21.85 -15.40 -13.86
N VAL A 3 20.97 -15.19 -12.88
CA VAL A 3 21.22 -14.33 -11.71
C VAL A 3 22.28 -14.98 -10.82
N SER A 4 23.25 -14.21 -10.35
CA SER A 4 24.27 -14.68 -9.41
C SER A 4 23.72 -14.86 -8.00
N TYR A 5 24.44 -15.61 -7.14
CA TYR A 5 24.06 -15.76 -5.72
C TYR A 5 23.98 -14.41 -4.99
N ASP A 6 24.96 -13.53 -5.22
CA ASP A 6 25.03 -12.22 -4.55
C ASP A 6 23.86 -11.32 -4.96
N GLU A 7 23.51 -11.31 -6.25
CA GLU A 7 22.34 -10.58 -6.76
C GLU A 7 21.04 -11.13 -6.17
N ALA A 8 20.87 -12.45 -6.12
CA ALA A 8 19.69 -13.08 -5.53
C ALA A 8 19.58 -12.79 -4.02
N SER A 9 20.69 -12.80 -3.30
CA SER A 9 20.75 -12.49 -1.86
C SER A 9 20.40 -11.02 -1.57
N ALA A 10 20.92 -10.10 -2.39
CA ALA A 10 20.57 -8.68 -2.31
C ALA A 10 19.07 -8.45 -2.59
N GLN A 11 18.52 -9.11 -3.61
CA GLN A 11 17.09 -9.07 -3.93
C GLN A 11 16.23 -9.58 -2.77
N MET A 12 16.60 -10.72 -2.19
CA MET A 12 15.90 -11.26 -1.01
C MET A 12 15.88 -10.25 0.13
N SER A 13 17.02 -9.64 0.46
CA SER A 13 17.13 -8.66 1.54
C SER A 13 16.27 -7.41 1.28
N ALA A 14 16.30 -6.87 0.06
CA ALA A 14 15.48 -5.72 -0.33
C ALA A 14 13.97 -6.05 -0.26
N MET A 15 13.57 -7.25 -0.68
CA MET A 15 12.18 -7.71 -0.58
C MET A 15 11.76 -7.90 0.88
N THR A 16 12.64 -8.41 1.75
CA THR A 16 12.38 -8.52 3.18
C THR A 16 12.17 -7.15 3.82
N ASP A 17 12.99 -6.16 3.49
CA ASP A 17 12.83 -4.80 4.01
C ASP A 17 11.51 -4.17 3.57
N LEU A 18 11.11 -4.36 2.31
CA LEU A 18 9.82 -3.92 1.79
C LEU A 18 8.66 -4.62 2.51
N ALA A 19 8.75 -5.94 2.72
CA ALA A 19 7.73 -6.70 3.43
C ALA A 19 7.56 -6.20 4.87
N ILE A 20 8.67 -5.99 5.60
CA ILE A 20 8.64 -5.43 6.96
C ILE A 20 7.97 -4.05 6.98
N ARG A 21 8.34 -3.15 6.06
CA ARG A 21 7.74 -1.80 5.99
C ARG A 21 6.25 -1.85 5.67
N ALA A 22 5.84 -2.73 4.75
CA ALA A 22 4.44 -2.94 4.42
C ALA A 22 3.65 -3.44 5.64
N THR A 23 4.18 -4.44 6.34
CA THR A 23 3.60 -4.97 7.58
C THR A 23 3.48 -3.89 8.67
N VAL A 24 4.50 -3.04 8.85
CA VAL A 24 4.41 -1.91 9.78
C VAL A 24 3.29 -0.93 9.39
N GLY A 25 3.16 -0.61 8.09
CA GLY A 25 2.09 0.25 7.58
C GLY A 25 0.69 -0.36 7.81
N GLU A 26 0.55 -1.65 7.53
CA GLU A 26 -0.67 -2.42 7.76
C GLU A 26 -1.06 -2.45 9.24
N MET A 27 -0.14 -2.81 10.13
CA MET A 27 -0.38 -2.83 11.57
C MET A 27 -0.80 -1.46 12.11
N ARG A 28 -0.23 -0.37 11.59
CA ARG A 28 -0.61 1.01 11.97
C ARG A 28 -2.03 1.34 11.50
N ALA A 29 -2.41 0.95 10.29
CA ALA A 29 -3.77 1.12 9.80
C ALA A 29 -4.77 0.29 10.62
N ALA A 30 -4.44 -0.96 10.93
CA ALA A 30 -5.24 -1.83 11.78
C ALA A 30 -5.44 -1.25 13.20
N ALA A 31 -4.36 -0.79 13.82
CA ALA A 31 -4.41 -0.12 15.11
C ALA A 31 -5.32 1.14 15.08
N TYR A 32 -5.23 1.92 14.00
CA TYR A 32 -6.10 3.08 13.80
C TYR A 32 -7.57 2.68 13.71
N VAL A 33 -7.90 1.64 12.94
CA VAL A 33 -9.28 1.11 12.86
C VAL A 33 -9.77 0.69 14.24
N ILE A 34 -8.99 -0.08 15.00
CA ILE A 34 -9.34 -0.50 16.37
C ILE A 34 -9.58 0.71 17.27
N ALA A 35 -8.69 1.70 17.25
CA ALA A 35 -8.81 2.90 18.06
C ALA A 35 -10.03 3.77 17.67
N HIS A 36 -10.33 3.84 16.38
CA HIS A 36 -11.49 4.53 15.85
C HIS A 36 -12.78 3.85 16.32
N GLU A 37 -12.88 2.53 16.17
CA GLU A 37 -14.01 1.73 16.63
C GLU A 37 -14.20 1.82 18.15
N ALA A 38 -13.10 1.81 18.91
CA ALA A 38 -13.11 2.03 20.36
C ALA A 38 -13.80 3.35 20.72
N ARG A 39 -13.40 4.43 20.04
CA ARG A 39 -13.89 5.79 20.32
C ARG A 39 -15.32 5.98 19.83
N ALA A 40 -15.69 5.37 18.70
CA ALA A 40 -17.03 5.43 18.14
C ALA A 40 -18.04 4.70 19.03
N GLY A 41 -17.69 3.51 19.52
CA GLY A 41 -18.52 2.73 20.44
C GLY A 41 -18.55 3.29 21.86
N VAL A 42 -17.38 3.67 22.38
CA VAL A 42 -17.18 4.16 23.75
C VAL A 42 -16.39 5.47 23.71
N PRO A 43 -17.04 6.65 23.70
CA PRO A 43 -16.36 7.94 23.56
C PRO A 43 -15.27 8.23 24.61
N THR A 44 -15.35 7.61 25.79
CA THR A 44 -14.37 7.74 26.88
C THR A 44 -13.22 6.73 26.81
N ALA A 45 -13.22 5.81 25.84
CA ALA A 45 -12.17 4.80 25.69
C ALA A 45 -10.79 5.45 25.61
N ALA A 46 -9.91 5.09 26.53
CA ALA A 46 -8.52 5.52 26.55
C ALA A 46 -7.57 4.36 26.20
N ARG A 47 -7.97 3.13 26.51
CA ARG A 47 -7.20 1.92 26.20
C ARG A 47 -8.05 0.83 25.57
N VAL A 48 -7.43 0.07 24.69
CA VAL A 48 -7.93 -1.21 24.19
C VAL A 48 -7.04 -2.32 24.74
N TYR A 49 -7.64 -3.38 25.26
CA TYR A 49 -6.92 -4.57 25.71
C TYR A 49 -7.03 -5.67 24.67
N LEU A 50 -5.90 -6.31 24.40
CA LEU A 50 -5.79 -7.38 23.40
C LEU A 50 -5.06 -8.58 23.99
N GLU A 51 -5.37 -9.75 23.45
CA GLU A 51 -4.76 -11.03 23.81
C GLU A 51 -4.33 -11.79 22.54
N PRO A 52 -3.31 -12.66 22.61
CA PRO A 52 -2.93 -13.52 21.49
C PRO A 52 -4.07 -14.42 21.06
N SER A 53 -4.27 -14.55 19.75
CA SER A 53 -5.11 -15.60 19.20
C SER A 53 -4.55 -16.99 19.50
N ASP A 54 -5.44 -17.97 19.66
CA ASP A 54 -5.09 -19.39 19.73
C ASP A 54 -4.86 -20.02 18.34
N GLN A 55 -5.13 -19.27 17.25
CA GLN A 55 -5.05 -19.75 15.87
C GLN A 55 -3.81 -19.24 15.10
N GLY A 56 -3.02 -18.34 15.67
CA GLY A 56 -1.78 -17.87 15.05
C GLY A 56 -1.13 -16.69 15.76
N ASP A 57 -0.16 -16.07 15.09
CA ASP A 57 0.71 -15.02 15.66
C ASP A 57 0.10 -13.60 15.55
N TRP A 58 -1.21 -13.47 15.81
CA TRP A 58 -1.94 -12.21 15.81
C TRP A 58 -2.76 -12.01 17.09
N LEU A 59 -3.41 -10.85 17.22
CA LEU A 59 -4.19 -10.47 18.39
C LEU A 59 -5.70 -10.53 18.15
N TYR A 60 -6.48 -10.55 19.22
CA TYR A 60 -7.91 -10.21 19.20
C TYR A 60 -8.23 -9.18 20.28
N VAL A 61 -9.32 -8.44 20.10
CA VAL A 61 -9.75 -7.42 21.07
C VAL A 61 -10.53 -8.07 22.19
N VAL A 62 -10.13 -7.81 23.43
CA VAL A 62 -10.82 -8.30 24.65
C VAL A 62 -11.80 -7.26 25.18
N GLY A 63 -11.49 -5.98 25.01
CA GLY A 63 -12.39 -4.89 25.40
C GLY A 63 -11.71 -3.55 25.55
N TRP A 64 -12.49 -2.57 26.00
CA TRP A 64 -12.11 -1.17 26.08
C TRP A 64 -12.20 -0.65 27.51
N ALA A 65 -11.27 0.20 27.91
CA ALA A 65 -11.29 0.86 29.21
C ALA A 65 -11.12 2.38 29.10
N ASP A 66 -11.72 3.10 30.04
CA ASP A 66 -11.53 4.54 30.19
C ASP A 66 -10.15 4.89 30.78
N ALA A 67 -9.86 6.18 30.94
CA ALA A 67 -8.59 6.67 31.49
C ALA A 67 -8.32 6.21 32.93
N ASN A 68 -9.35 5.80 33.67
CA ASN A 68 -9.24 5.27 35.03
C ASN A 68 -9.09 3.73 35.05
N GLY A 69 -9.05 3.09 33.87
CA GLY A 69 -8.97 1.64 33.74
C GLY A 69 -10.31 0.93 33.95
N LYS A 70 -11.44 1.66 34.02
CA LYS A 70 -12.76 1.04 34.15
C LYS A 70 -13.16 0.44 32.80
N ASN A 71 -13.41 -0.86 32.78
CA ASN A 71 -13.91 -1.55 31.60
C ASN A 71 -15.30 -1.01 31.23
N SER A 72 -15.50 -0.74 29.94
CA SER A 72 -16.78 -0.30 29.38
C SER A 72 -17.86 -1.38 29.42
N GLY A 73 -17.49 -2.66 29.39
CA GLY A 73 -18.41 -3.79 29.25
C GLY A 73 -19.05 -3.91 27.87
N GLN A 74 -18.71 -3.01 26.94
CA GLN A 74 -19.19 -3.06 25.57
C GLN A 74 -18.35 -4.05 24.76
N GLU A 75 -19.02 -4.94 24.05
CA GLU A 75 -18.35 -5.90 23.17
C GLU A 75 -17.63 -5.18 22.02
N PRO A 76 -16.45 -5.67 21.60
CA PRO A 76 -15.77 -5.12 20.43
C PRO A 76 -16.58 -5.32 19.14
N SER A 77 -16.52 -4.35 18.23
CA SER A 77 -17.14 -4.49 16.91
C SER A 77 -16.44 -5.56 16.07
N GLU A 78 -17.14 -6.11 15.09
CA GLU A 78 -16.57 -7.07 14.13
C GLU A 78 -15.40 -6.44 13.37
N ASP A 79 -15.50 -5.16 12.99
CA ASP A 79 -14.43 -4.43 12.32
C ASP A 79 -13.18 -4.31 13.20
N ALA A 80 -13.34 -4.07 14.51
CA ALA A 80 -12.22 -4.06 15.45
C ALA A 80 -11.58 -5.44 15.60
N GLN A 81 -12.37 -6.52 15.58
CA GLN A 81 -11.84 -7.89 15.65
C GLN A 81 -11.10 -8.27 14.37
N ASN A 82 -11.67 -7.95 13.21
CA ASN A 82 -11.03 -8.17 11.92
C ASN A 82 -9.70 -7.41 11.82
N ALA A 83 -9.68 -6.15 12.27
CA ALA A 83 -8.46 -5.37 12.33
C ALA A 83 -7.40 -5.96 13.28
N ALA A 84 -7.79 -6.53 14.42
CA ALA A 84 -6.84 -7.13 15.36
C ALA A 84 -6.07 -8.33 14.78
N ALA A 85 -6.64 -9.04 13.80
CA ALA A 85 -5.96 -10.12 13.08
C ALA A 85 -4.77 -9.63 12.22
N HIS A 86 -4.66 -8.31 11.99
CA HIS A 86 -3.53 -7.68 11.33
C HIS A 86 -2.47 -7.14 12.31
N LEU A 87 -2.60 -7.40 13.62
CA LEU A 87 -1.61 -7.04 14.63
C LEU A 87 -0.72 -8.23 14.97
N TYR A 88 0.46 -8.28 14.36
CA TYR A 88 1.38 -9.41 14.48
C TYR A 88 2.29 -9.33 15.71
N LEU A 89 2.33 -10.42 16.49
CA LEU A 89 3.10 -10.52 17.74
C LEU A 89 4.60 -10.19 17.61
N PRO A 90 5.33 -10.65 16.56
CA PRO A 90 6.77 -10.40 16.45
C PRO A 90 7.16 -8.92 16.34
N HIS A 91 6.20 -8.05 16.03
CA HIS A 91 6.41 -6.62 15.81
C HIS A 91 5.97 -5.74 16.99
N ILE A 92 5.63 -6.36 18.13
CA ILE A 92 5.15 -5.67 19.33
C ILE A 92 6.19 -5.77 20.45
N GLY A 93 6.67 -4.61 20.89
CA GLY A 93 7.59 -4.45 22.00
C GLY A 93 6.89 -4.40 23.37
N ARG A 94 7.71 -4.25 24.42
CA ARG A 94 7.24 -4.12 25.81
C ARG A 94 7.05 -2.69 26.28
N GLU A 95 7.48 -1.73 25.46
CA GLU A 95 7.35 -0.31 25.73
C GLU A 95 6.45 0.31 24.66
N PRO A 96 5.69 1.38 24.98
CA PRO A 96 4.78 2.03 24.03
C PRO A 96 5.43 2.50 22.72
N ASP A 97 6.75 2.72 22.71
CA ASP A 97 7.53 3.20 21.56
C ASP A 97 8.35 2.11 20.87
N ALA A 98 8.41 0.91 21.45
CA ALA A 98 9.27 -0.18 20.99
C ALA A 98 8.60 -1.11 19.97
N SER A 99 7.47 -0.69 19.39
CA SER A 99 6.62 -1.50 18.50
C SER A 99 6.50 -0.88 17.11
N ALA A 100 6.07 -1.69 16.13
CA ALA A 100 5.67 -1.20 14.81
C ALA A 100 4.59 -0.10 14.88
N VAL A 101 3.71 -0.20 15.89
CA VAL A 101 2.63 0.74 16.18
C VAL A 101 2.96 1.52 17.45
N PRO A 102 3.25 2.84 17.35
CA PRO A 102 3.36 3.70 18.52
C PRO A 102 2.07 3.66 19.35
N GLY A 103 2.19 3.39 20.65
CA GLY A 103 1.04 3.23 21.53
C GLY A 103 0.45 1.82 21.58
N LEU A 104 1.07 0.80 20.97
CA LEU A 104 0.74 -0.61 21.19
C LEU A 104 1.91 -1.32 21.88
N TRP A 105 1.68 -2.01 23.00
CA TRP A 105 2.73 -2.72 23.72
C TRP A 105 2.23 -3.89 24.54
N GLN A 106 3.14 -4.81 24.87
CA GLN A 106 2.89 -5.93 25.78
C GLN A 106 2.89 -5.43 27.24
N ILE A 107 1.77 -5.62 27.95
CA ILE A 107 1.62 -5.25 29.37
C ILE A 107 1.91 -6.41 30.34
N GLU A 108 1.62 -7.64 29.94
CA GLU A 108 1.88 -8.85 30.74
C GLU A 108 2.48 -9.93 29.85
N ARG A 109 3.41 -10.72 30.40
CA ARG A 109 4.09 -11.80 29.67
C ARG A 109 3.40 -13.17 29.87
N ARG A 110 2.75 -13.39 31.02
CA ARG A 110 2.08 -14.65 31.36
C ARG A 110 0.90 -14.40 32.30
N PRO A 111 -0.36 -14.58 31.85
CA PRO A 111 -0.74 -14.73 30.45
C PRO A 111 -0.29 -13.52 29.63
N GLU A 112 -0.07 -13.72 28.33
CA GLU A 112 0.31 -12.61 27.46
C GLU A 112 -0.85 -11.65 27.27
N ARG A 113 -0.61 -10.36 27.49
CA ARG A 113 -1.60 -9.30 27.27
C ARG A 113 -0.96 -8.06 26.68
N TYR A 114 -1.76 -7.34 25.91
CA TYR A 114 -1.34 -6.16 25.18
C TYR A 114 -2.32 -5.01 25.44
N ALA A 115 -1.80 -3.79 25.36
CA ALA A 115 -2.59 -2.58 25.45
C ALA A 115 -2.30 -1.68 24.26
N LEU A 116 -3.35 -1.03 23.77
CA LEU A 116 -3.30 0.01 22.75
C LEU A 116 -3.83 1.33 23.34
N ASP A 117 -3.05 2.41 23.22
CA ASP A 117 -3.43 3.77 23.60
C ASP A 117 -4.24 4.42 22.46
N VAL A 118 -5.53 4.66 22.74
CA VAL A 118 -6.48 5.14 21.73
C VAL A 118 -6.13 6.54 21.26
N ALA A 119 -5.81 7.45 22.18
CA ALA A 119 -5.57 8.85 21.84
C ALA A 119 -4.28 8.99 21.03
N ARG A 120 -3.25 8.24 21.42
CA ARG A 120 -1.97 8.25 20.74
C ARG A 120 -2.07 7.72 19.32
N VAL A 121 -2.69 6.55 19.15
CA VAL A 121 -2.85 5.93 17.82
C VAL A 121 -3.65 6.83 16.89
N LEU A 122 -4.75 7.44 17.37
CA LEU A 122 -5.55 8.37 16.56
C LEU A 122 -4.78 9.65 16.21
N GLY A 123 -3.96 10.16 17.12
CA GLY A 123 -3.22 11.42 16.93
C GLY A 123 -1.95 11.29 16.08
N GLU A 124 -1.33 10.11 16.06
CA GLU A 124 -0.06 9.85 15.35
C GLU A 124 -0.23 9.08 14.05
N TYR A 125 -1.44 8.58 13.73
CA TYR A 125 -1.65 7.85 12.49
C TYR A 125 -1.49 8.73 11.27
N VAL A 126 -0.53 8.36 10.43
CA VAL A 126 -0.33 8.91 9.10
C VAL A 126 -0.44 7.74 8.13
N PRO A 127 -1.41 7.74 7.20
CA PRO A 127 -1.51 6.73 6.16
C PRO A 127 -0.17 6.61 5.40
N PRO A 128 0.38 5.40 5.22
CA PRO A 128 1.65 5.24 4.55
C PRO A 128 1.52 5.59 3.06
N VAL A 129 2.51 6.33 2.54
CA VAL A 129 2.66 6.47 1.09
C VAL A 129 3.32 5.20 0.57
N VAL A 130 2.58 4.42 -0.23
CA VAL A 130 3.04 3.12 -0.73
C VAL A 130 4.08 3.29 -1.83
N ALA A 131 3.86 4.23 -2.75
CA ALA A 131 4.78 4.53 -3.83
C ALA A 131 4.82 6.05 -4.07
N GLU A 132 6.02 6.59 -4.26
CA GLU A 132 6.24 7.98 -4.64
C GLU A 132 6.97 7.99 -5.97
N VAL A 133 6.46 8.78 -6.92
CA VAL A 133 7.06 8.93 -8.24
C VAL A 133 7.39 10.40 -8.44
N LEU A 134 8.67 10.71 -8.61
CA LEU A 134 9.15 12.03 -8.99
C LEU A 134 9.44 12.03 -10.49
N THR A 135 8.65 12.79 -11.25
CA THR A 135 8.91 13.02 -12.67
C THR A 135 9.55 14.38 -12.87
N VAL A 136 10.76 14.41 -13.40
CA VAL A 136 11.46 15.62 -13.82
C VAL A 136 11.42 15.68 -15.34
N ARG A 137 10.74 16.70 -15.88
CA ARG A 137 10.63 16.92 -17.32
C ARG A 137 11.51 18.09 -17.74
N ASP A 138 12.46 17.81 -18.62
CA ASP A 138 13.12 18.84 -19.42
C ASP A 138 12.27 19.08 -20.68
N PRO A 139 11.74 20.30 -20.92
CA PRO A 139 10.96 20.60 -22.11
C PRO A 139 11.74 20.41 -23.41
N ASP A 140 13.08 20.51 -23.37
CA ASP A 140 13.97 20.34 -24.51
C ASP A 140 14.79 19.04 -24.43
N GLY A 141 14.48 18.16 -23.46
CA GLY A 141 15.28 16.98 -23.13
C GLY A 141 14.46 15.76 -22.70
N TYR A 142 15.15 14.77 -22.12
CA TYR A 142 14.51 13.53 -21.66
C TYR A 142 13.70 13.76 -20.37
N THR A 143 12.63 12.98 -20.21
CA THR A 143 11.94 12.87 -18.92
C THR A 143 12.67 11.88 -18.05
N GLN A 144 12.91 12.25 -16.79
CA GLN A 144 13.46 11.38 -15.76
C GLN A 144 12.35 11.02 -14.77
N ALA A 145 12.25 9.75 -14.40
CA ALA A 145 11.35 9.28 -13.35
C ALA A 145 12.17 8.59 -12.25
N GLU A 146 11.94 9.00 -11.01
CA GLU A 146 12.46 8.33 -9.83
C GLU A 146 11.30 7.71 -9.05
N LEU A 147 11.45 6.45 -8.64
CA LEU A 147 10.45 5.71 -7.86
C LEU A 147 11.02 5.35 -6.49
N THR A 148 10.28 5.65 -5.44
CA THR A 148 10.43 5.00 -4.14
C THR A 148 9.20 4.14 -3.85
N VAL A 149 9.42 3.02 -3.17
CA VAL A 149 8.35 2.17 -2.61
C VAL A 149 8.55 2.14 -1.10
N LEU A 150 7.55 2.60 -0.34
CA LEU A 150 7.61 2.73 1.12
C LEU A 150 8.86 3.46 1.61
N GLY A 151 9.24 4.54 0.91
CA GLY A 151 10.41 5.36 1.21
C GLY A 151 11.76 4.71 0.89
N THR A 152 11.78 3.63 0.09
CA THR A 152 13.01 2.95 -0.34
C THR A 152 13.14 2.95 -1.86
N ILE A 153 14.37 3.10 -2.37
CA ILE A 153 14.66 2.99 -3.80
C ILE A 153 14.77 1.50 -4.14
N PRO A 154 13.91 0.96 -5.04
CA PRO A 154 14.01 -0.44 -5.45
C PRO A 154 15.34 -0.75 -6.14
N LEU A 155 15.78 -2.00 -6.07
CA LEU A 155 17.00 -2.43 -6.76
C LEU A 155 16.87 -2.32 -8.29
N PRO A 156 17.99 -2.07 -9.01
CA PRO A 156 17.98 -2.10 -10.47
C PRO A 156 17.42 -3.42 -11.01
N GLY A 157 16.54 -3.33 -12.00
CA GLY A 157 15.91 -4.50 -12.64
C GLY A 157 14.70 -5.10 -11.92
N THR A 158 14.32 -4.59 -10.73
CA THR A 158 13.07 -4.98 -10.06
C THR A 158 11.88 -4.07 -10.41
N VAL A 159 12.14 -3.00 -11.16
CA VAL A 159 11.15 -2.04 -11.64
C VAL A 159 11.16 -2.09 -13.17
N ALA A 160 9.96 -2.18 -13.74
CA ALA A 160 9.77 -2.01 -15.18
C ALA A 160 9.06 -0.67 -15.40
N GLU A 161 9.74 0.26 -16.04
CA GLU A 161 9.16 1.53 -16.48
C GLU A 161 8.72 1.39 -17.94
N PHE A 162 7.53 1.90 -18.23
CA PHE A 162 6.99 1.98 -19.58
C PHE A 162 6.53 3.41 -19.82
N SER A 163 7.01 4.02 -20.90
CA SER A 163 6.58 5.36 -21.32
C SER A 163 5.77 5.26 -22.62
N VAL A 164 4.64 5.97 -22.64
CA VAL A 164 3.74 6.07 -23.79
C VAL A 164 3.63 7.55 -24.15
N ASP A 165 4.28 7.95 -25.24
CA ASP A 165 4.20 9.31 -25.79
C ASP A 165 3.76 9.27 -27.26
N PRO A 166 2.45 9.36 -27.56
CA PRO A 166 1.95 9.39 -28.94
C PRO A 166 2.22 10.75 -29.64
N GLY A 167 2.83 11.73 -28.97
CA GLY A 167 2.96 13.10 -29.46
C GLY A 167 4.23 13.42 -30.25
N ALA A 168 5.26 12.58 -30.21
CA ALA A 168 6.56 12.88 -30.80
C ALA A 168 6.79 12.16 -32.15
N GLY A 169 6.19 12.69 -33.23
CA GLY A 169 6.59 12.34 -34.60
C GLY A 169 6.35 10.89 -35.04
N TYR A 170 5.51 10.13 -34.32
CA TYR A 170 5.15 8.77 -34.68
C TYR A 170 4.05 8.74 -35.75
N ASP A 171 4.24 7.94 -36.79
CA ASP A 171 3.15 7.49 -37.63
C ASP A 171 2.42 6.29 -36.99
N TRP A 172 1.29 5.90 -37.58
CA TRP A 172 0.47 4.80 -37.08
C TRP A 172 1.23 3.46 -36.98
N GLU A 173 2.18 3.19 -37.88
CA GLU A 173 2.93 1.92 -37.89
C GLU A 173 3.93 1.87 -36.74
N ALA A 174 4.68 2.95 -36.53
CA ALA A 174 5.62 3.09 -35.41
C ALA A 174 4.89 3.12 -34.05
N TRP A 175 3.70 3.73 -33.99
CA TRP A 175 2.83 3.69 -32.81
C TRP A 175 2.37 2.26 -32.48
N THR A 176 1.99 1.47 -33.49
CA THR A 176 1.49 0.10 -33.31
C THR A 176 2.59 -0.83 -32.78
N GLU A 177 3.82 -0.71 -33.30
CA GLU A 177 4.97 -1.50 -32.83
C GLU A 177 5.30 -1.22 -31.36
N HIS A 178 5.28 0.06 -30.95
CA HIS A 178 5.55 0.46 -29.56
C HIS A 178 4.42 0.03 -28.60
N ARG A 179 3.15 0.14 -29.03
CA ARG A 179 1.97 -0.32 -28.29
C ARG A 179 2.00 -1.83 -28.05
N ASP A 180 2.29 -2.63 -29.07
CA ASP A 180 2.23 -4.09 -29.00
C ASP A 180 3.35 -4.70 -28.15
N ALA A 181 4.42 -3.94 -27.88
CA ALA A 181 5.44 -4.27 -26.90
C ALA A 181 4.98 -4.07 -25.43
N LEU A 182 3.90 -3.32 -25.19
CA LEU A 182 3.34 -3.06 -23.87
C LEU A 182 2.34 -4.15 -23.47
N ARG A 183 2.58 -4.79 -22.32
CA ARG A 183 1.79 -5.92 -21.81
C ARG A 183 0.32 -5.55 -21.47
N PRO A 184 -0.58 -6.56 -21.30
CA PRO A 184 -2.04 -6.39 -21.13
C PRO A 184 -2.54 -5.46 -19.99
N ARG A 185 -1.68 -5.01 -19.08
CA ARG A 185 -2.07 -4.13 -17.96
C ARG A 185 -2.18 -2.65 -18.35
N LEU A 186 -1.72 -2.27 -19.55
CA LEU A 186 -1.77 -0.89 -20.05
C LEU A 186 -2.90 -0.65 -21.06
N LEU A 187 -3.75 -1.65 -21.33
CA LEU A 187 -4.79 -1.57 -22.36
C LEU A 187 -5.77 -0.41 -22.11
N ASP A 188 -6.14 -0.11 -20.87
CA ASP A 188 -7.06 1.01 -20.59
C ASP A 188 -6.43 2.39 -20.86
N ALA A 189 -5.13 2.56 -20.59
CA ALA A 189 -4.42 3.80 -20.86
C ALA A 189 -4.16 4.02 -22.36
N LEU A 190 -4.18 2.94 -23.14
CA LEU A 190 -3.97 2.94 -24.59
C LEU A 190 -5.28 3.11 -25.38
N ALA A 191 -6.45 3.03 -24.73
CA ALA A 191 -7.74 3.22 -25.39
C ALA A 191 -8.02 4.69 -25.77
N ASP A 192 -7.42 5.65 -25.05
CA ASP A 192 -7.44 7.08 -25.39
C ASP A 192 -6.11 7.75 -24.96
N PRO A 193 -5.01 7.50 -25.70
CA PRO A 193 -3.69 7.90 -25.25
C PRO A 193 -3.55 9.44 -25.30
N PRO A 194 -3.06 10.10 -24.23
CA PRO A 194 -2.88 11.54 -24.20
C PRO A 194 -1.99 12.01 -25.35
N GLY A 195 -2.52 12.86 -26.24
CA GLY A 195 -1.78 13.34 -27.41
C GLY A 195 -2.01 12.54 -28.70
N GLY A 196 -2.87 11.52 -28.68
CA GLY A 196 -3.18 10.71 -29.86
C GLY A 196 -3.67 11.48 -31.10
N LYS A 197 -4.19 12.71 -30.92
CA LYS A 197 -4.51 13.62 -32.02
C LYS A 197 -3.31 14.02 -32.89
N TYR A 198 -2.08 13.79 -32.43
CA TYR A 198 -0.84 14.07 -33.17
C TYR A 198 -0.33 12.87 -33.98
N VAL A 199 -0.96 11.70 -33.87
CA VAL A 199 -0.58 10.51 -34.65
C VAL A 199 -1.19 10.60 -36.05
N GLU A 200 -0.33 10.65 -37.06
CA GLU A 200 -0.75 10.71 -38.46
C GLU A 200 -1.10 9.32 -39.02
N GLY A 201 -2.05 9.26 -39.96
CA GLY A 201 -2.38 8.03 -40.68
C GLY A 201 -3.35 7.05 -39.97
N ARG A 202 -3.80 7.37 -38.75
CA ARG A 202 -4.74 6.54 -37.98
C ARG A 202 -6.09 6.31 -38.66
N LYS A 203 -6.67 7.33 -39.32
CA LYS A 203 -7.91 7.25 -40.13
C LYS A 203 -9.03 6.44 -39.44
N ASP A 204 -9.41 6.88 -38.23
CA ASP A 204 -10.50 6.29 -37.41
C ASP A 204 -10.30 4.83 -36.98
N ARG A 205 -9.07 4.32 -36.93
CA ARG A 205 -8.77 2.99 -36.37
C ARG A 205 -8.83 2.99 -34.84
N ASP A 206 -9.25 1.89 -34.24
CA ASP A 206 -9.19 1.66 -32.80
C ASP A 206 -7.73 1.68 -32.33
N TRP A 207 -7.48 2.29 -31.17
CA TRP A 207 -6.13 2.46 -30.63
C TRP A 207 -5.47 1.15 -30.20
N LEU A 208 -6.25 0.13 -29.83
CA LEU A 208 -5.77 -1.13 -29.24
C LEU A 208 -5.48 -2.22 -30.26
N ASP A 209 -6.29 -2.33 -31.30
CA ASP A 209 -6.16 -3.41 -32.29
C ASP A 209 -6.10 -2.92 -33.74
N GLY A 210 -6.29 -1.62 -33.98
CA GLY A 210 -6.27 -1.03 -35.31
C GLY A 210 -7.48 -1.40 -36.18
N SER A 211 -8.50 -2.04 -35.60
CA SER A 211 -9.77 -2.31 -36.26
C SER A 211 -10.50 -1.00 -36.60
N PRO A 212 -11.44 -0.99 -37.55
CA PRO A 212 -12.28 0.19 -37.76
C PRO A 212 -13.00 0.56 -36.46
N TYR A 213 -12.82 1.80 -35.97
CA TYR A 213 -13.45 2.25 -34.73
C TYR A 213 -14.98 2.25 -34.89
N ALA A 214 -15.67 1.39 -34.15
CA ALA A 214 -17.12 1.39 -34.04
C ALA A 214 -17.49 2.14 -32.75
N PRO A 215 -18.11 3.33 -32.83
CA PRO A 215 -18.54 4.02 -31.62
C PRO A 215 -19.51 3.13 -30.84
N GLN A 216 -19.20 2.84 -29.58
CA GLN A 216 -20.15 2.17 -28.70
C GLN A 216 -21.39 3.07 -28.60
N ALA A 217 -22.55 2.52 -28.97
CA ALA A 217 -23.82 3.20 -28.80
C ALA A 217 -23.99 3.56 -27.32
N ALA A 218 -24.16 4.86 -27.04
CA ALA A 218 -24.37 5.39 -25.70
C ALA A 218 -25.47 4.60 -24.97
N ARG A 219 -25.15 4.10 -23.77
CA ARG A 219 -26.15 3.60 -22.81
C ARG A 219 -26.50 4.71 -21.83
#